data_AF-G8T943-F1
#
_entry.id   AF-G8T943-F1
#
_cell.length_a   1.000
_cell.length_b   1.000
_cell.length_c   1.000
_cell.angle_alpha   90.00
_cell.angle_beta   90.00
_cell.angle_gamma   90.00
#
_symmetry.space_group_name_H-M   'P 1'
#
loop_
_entity.id
_entity.type
_entity.pdbx_description
1 polymer ?
#
loop_
_entity_poly.entity_id
_entity_poly.type
_entity_poly.pdbx_seq_one_letter_code
_entity_poly.pdbx_strand_id
1 'polypeptide(L)'
;MLQKTNVNWAKFAVGVFLSTVLSLSVHAVMLQEMNVPFPDLSVITTPYKFIIRIFSILGLLLFWELADKRLSGSFVKKWAILFFIDAMLTESLFRGPFMDGYCTNSIGFMLISNIPKLIAIAISCGLVVFTASRLNKVFFKFLAAIAIAAVFMFAINPLLGAAWKPLMDKIAYLAPTSEWCKLPYGPDVLIPAYISFIEPVLACLVMAILILNQLSKKQWLKYLLFALIVLTVKYQLFTPVFYTLLHKGTFKANFASEGQFALESIVLAIATGFTFEWSFKQTGSRPDTLATGIPVTRRCV
;
A
#
# COMPACT_ATOMS: atom_id res chain seq x y z
N MET A 1 19.48 -0.58 -15.62
CA MET A 1 19.10 0.09 -16.89
C MET A 1 17.58 0.12 -16.97
N LEU A 2 16.95 1.28 -16.83
CA LEU A 2 15.54 1.42 -17.20
C LEU A 2 15.51 1.33 -18.73
N GLN A 3 14.89 0.27 -19.28
CA GLN A 3 14.62 0.21 -20.71
C GLN A 3 13.83 1.47 -21.09
N LYS A 4 14.16 2.08 -22.23
CA LYS A 4 13.46 3.26 -22.74
C LYS A 4 12.00 2.87 -23.03
N THR A 5 11.11 3.10 -22.07
CA THR A 5 9.68 2.78 -22.20
C THR A 5 8.97 3.93 -22.88
N ASN A 6 8.36 3.65 -24.03
CA ASN A 6 7.46 4.60 -24.67
C ASN A 6 6.11 4.55 -23.95
N VAL A 7 5.80 5.63 -23.23
CA VAL A 7 4.54 5.80 -22.51
C VAL A 7 3.52 6.47 -23.44
N ASN A 8 2.37 5.84 -23.63
CA ASN A 8 1.22 6.52 -24.22
C ASN A 8 0.52 7.32 -23.11
N TRP A 9 0.79 8.62 -23.03
CA TRP A 9 0.27 9.50 -21.98
C TRP A 9 -1.26 9.59 -21.92
N ALA A 10 -1.95 9.49 -23.07
CA ALA A 10 -3.41 9.50 -23.10
C ALA A 10 -3.98 8.23 -22.44
N LYS A 11 -3.45 7.05 -22.80
CA LYS A 11 -3.83 5.79 -22.14
C LYS A 11 -3.47 5.79 -20.66
N PHE A 12 -2.32 6.35 -20.31
CA PHE A 12 -1.88 6.46 -18.93
C PHE A 12 -2.86 7.30 -18.09
N ALA A 13 -3.22 8.49 -18.57
CA ALA A 13 -4.16 9.37 -17.88
C ALA A 13 -5.55 8.71 -17.72
N VAL A 14 -6.06 8.08 -18.77
CA VAL A 14 -7.34 7.33 -18.73
C VAL A 14 -7.26 6.17 -17.73
N GLY A 15 -6.16 5.40 -17.73
CA GLY A 15 -5.99 4.28 -16.82
C GLY A 15 -5.87 4.71 -15.36
N VAL A 16 -5.17 5.82 -15.07
CA VAL A 16 -5.13 6.42 -13.72
C VAL A 16 -6.54 6.83 -13.29
N PHE A 17 -7.27 7.55 -14.13
CA PHE A 17 -8.64 7.95 -13.84
C PHE A 17 -9.55 6.74 -13.55
N LEU A 18 -9.52 5.72 -14.41
CA LEU A 18 -10.31 4.49 -14.21
C LEU A 18 -9.88 3.74 -12.94
N SER A 19 -8.58 3.68 -12.62
CA SER A 19 -8.09 3.03 -11.40
C SER A 19 -8.61 3.73 -10.15
N THR A 20 -8.62 5.07 -10.16
CA THR A 20 -9.19 5.89 -9.08
C THR A 20 -10.68 5.63 -8.91
N VAL A 21 -11.44 5.74 -10.01
CA VAL A 21 -12.90 5.58 -9.97
C VAL A 21 -13.30 4.18 -9.53
N LEU A 22 -12.75 3.15 -10.18
CA LEU A 22 -13.14 1.76 -9.91
C LEU A 22 -12.77 1.31 -8.51
N SER A 23 -11.57 1.67 -8.03
CA SER A 23 -11.10 1.27 -6.71
C SER A 23 -11.95 1.89 -5.61
N LEU A 24 -12.05 3.22 -5.55
CA LEU A 24 -12.78 3.89 -4.48
C LEU A 24 -14.30 3.63 -4.56
N SER A 25 -14.86 3.38 -5.75
CA SER A 25 -16.27 3.01 -5.89
C SER A 25 -16.62 1.73 -5.13
N VAL A 26 -15.69 0.78 -4.95
CA VAL A 26 -15.95 -0.42 -4.15
C VAL A 26 -16.35 -0.03 -2.73
N HIS A 27 -15.52 0.79 -2.08
CA HIS A 27 -15.79 1.26 -0.72
C HIS A 27 -17.04 2.14 -0.67
N ALA A 28 -17.17 3.11 -1.59
CA ALA A 28 -18.31 4.02 -1.60
C ALA A 28 -19.66 3.27 -1.77
N VAL A 29 -19.74 2.33 -2.72
CA VAL A 29 -20.98 1.56 -2.97
C VAL A 29 -21.28 0.61 -1.81
N MET A 30 -20.27 -0.07 -1.27
CA MET A 30 -20.50 -0.94 -0.11
C MET A 30 -21.01 -0.15 1.10
N LEU A 31 -20.45 1.02 1.35
CA LEU A 31 -20.83 1.88 2.47
C LEU A 31 -22.22 2.51 2.28
N GLN A 32 -22.49 3.12 1.12
CA GLN A 32 -23.69 3.94 0.89
C GLN A 32 -24.89 3.15 0.39
N GLU A 33 -24.67 2.21 -0.54
CA GLU A 33 -25.77 1.47 -1.18
C GLU A 33 -26.05 0.15 -0.49
N MET A 34 -25.00 -0.56 -0.07
CA MET A 34 -25.13 -1.85 0.61
C MET A 34 -25.23 -1.73 2.13
N ASN A 35 -25.17 -0.50 2.67
CA ASN A 35 -25.22 -0.21 4.12
C ASN A 35 -24.22 -1.04 4.94
N VAL A 36 -23.04 -1.31 4.37
CA VAL A 36 -21.96 -1.99 5.07
C VAL A 36 -21.34 -1.01 6.07
N PRO A 37 -21.36 -1.30 7.38
CA PRO A 37 -20.87 -0.36 8.39
C PRO A 37 -19.36 -0.14 8.26
N PHE A 38 -18.90 1.05 8.64
CA PHE A 38 -17.47 1.31 8.81
C PHE A 38 -16.94 0.55 10.02
N PRO A 39 -15.78 -0.13 9.92
CA PRO A 39 -15.29 -0.99 10.99
C PRO A 39 -14.67 -0.19 12.15
N ASP A 40 -14.92 -0.67 13.37
CA ASP A 40 -14.21 -0.21 14.56
C ASP A 40 -12.95 -1.05 14.83
N LEU A 41 -11.81 -0.56 14.36
CA LEU A 41 -10.50 -1.19 14.53
C LEU A 41 -10.01 -1.25 15.99
N SER A 42 -10.73 -0.64 16.96
CA SER A 42 -10.40 -0.75 18.38
C SER A 42 -10.49 -2.20 18.88
N VAL A 43 -11.35 -3.01 18.25
CA VAL A 43 -11.58 -4.42 18.60
C VAL A 43 -10.38 -5.31 18.27
N ILE A 44 -9.52 -4.91 17.33
CA ILE A 44 -8.31 -5.67 17.01
C ILE A 44 -7.26 -5.43 18.11
N THR A 45 -7.03 -6.45 18.92
CA THR A 45 -6.09 -6.38 20.05
C THR A 45 -4.62 -6.42 19.59
N THR A 46 -3.72 -6.06 20.51
CA THR A 46 -2.26 -5.97 20.28
C THR A 46 -1.65 -7.21 19.60
N PRO A 47 -1.95 -8.46 19.99
CA PRO A 47 -1.37 -9.63 19.33
C PRO A 47 -1.73 -9.73 17.84
N TYR A 48 -2.96 -9.40 17.46
CA TYR A 48 -3.39 -9.43 16.06
C TYR A 48 -2.81 -8.26 15.26
N LYS A 49 -2.74 -7.07 15.87
CA LYS A 49 -2.01 -5.91 15.30
C LYS A 49 -0.55 -6.25 15.04
N PHE A 50 0.09 -7.01 15.93
CA PHE A 50 1.45 -7.49 15.77
C PHE A 50 1.59 -8.45 14.58
N ILE A 51 0.69 -9.44 14.44
CA ILE A 51 0.69 -10.37 13.30
C ILE A 51 0.48 -9.61 11.98
N ILE A 52 -0.51 -8.72 11.90
CA ILE A 52 -0.77 -7.88 10.73
C ILE A 52 0.49 -7.08 10.36
N ARG A 53 1.18 -6.51 11.37
CA ARG A 53 2.43 -5.77 11.16
C ARG A 53 3.54 -6.65 10.59
N ILE A 54 3.73 -7.87 11.12
CA ILE A 54 4.74 -8.82 10.60
C ILE A 54 4.52 -9.06 9.11
N PHE A 55 3.29 -9.34 8.69
CA PHE A 55 2.99 -9.62 7.29
C PHE A 55 3.12 -8.38 6.39
N SER A 56 2.81 -7.19 6.87
CA SER A 56 3.06 -5.95 6.13
C SER A 56 4.55 -5.70 5.92
N ILE A 57 5.38 -5.86 6.96
CA ILE A 57 6.84 -5.73 6.81
C ILE A 57 7.40 -6.82 5.90
N LEU A 58 6.90 -8.05 5.98
CA LEU A 58 7.29 -9.12 5.05
C LEU A 58 6.91 -8.76 3.60
N GLY A 59 5.70 -8.22 3.39
CA GLY A 59 5.26 -7.71 2.09
C GLY A 59 6.21 -6.64 1.55
N LEU A 60 6.60 -5.67 2.39
CA LEU A 60 7.57 -4.63 2.04
C LEU A 60 8.96 -5.18 1.73
N LEU A 61 9.47 -6.16 2.49
CA LEU A 61 10.75 -6.82 2.22
C LEU A 61 10.75 -7.53 0.86
N LEU A 62 9.69 -8.27 0.56
CA LEU A 62 9.53 -8.99 -0.71
C LEU A 62 9.35 -8.02 -1.89
N PHE A 63 8.53 -6.99 -1.71
CA PHE A 63 8.39 -5.90 -2.69
C PHE A 63 9.75 -5.25 -2.96
N TRP A 64 10.47 -4.85 -1.91
CA TRP A 64 11.70 -4.11 -2.04
C TRP A 64 12.81 -4.94 -2.68
N GLU A 65 12.94 -6.23 -2.37
CA GLU A 65 13.89 -7.12 -3.03
C GLU A 65 13.70 -7.15 -4.57
N LEU A 66 12.46 -7.13 -5.03
CA LEU A 66 12.15 -7.10 -6.46
C LEU A 66 12.38 -5.71 -7.05
N ALA A 67 11.99 -4.65 -6.32
CA ALA A 67 12.14 -3.27 -6.76
C ALA A 67 13.61 -2.83 -6.85
N ASP A 68 14.45 -3.25 -5.90
CA ASP A 68 15.86 -2.88 -5.80
C ASP A 68 16.66 -3.25 -7.06
N LYS A 69 16.31 -4.37 -7.70
CA LYS A 69 16.91 -4.83 -8.96
C LYS A 69 16.74 -3.84 -10.12
N ARG A 70 15.73 -2.96 -10.06
CA ARG A 70 15.49 -1.92 -11.07
C ARG A 70 16.01 -0.54 -10.68
N LEU A 71 16.31 -0.34 -9.40
CA LEU A 71 16.70 0.94 -8.85
C LEU A 71 18.19 0.99 -8.56
N SER A 72 18.91 1.81 -9.32
CA SER A 72 20.26 2.24 -8.95
C SER A 72 20.20 3.54 -8.13
N GLY A 73 21.13 3.67 -7.18
CA GLY A 73 21.31 4.88 -6.39
C GLY A 73 21.79 4.63 -4.98
N SER A 74 21.94 5.73 -4.25
CA SER A 74 22.32 5.73 -2.84
C SER A 74 21.21 5.13 -1.96
N PHE A 75 21.60 4.72 -0.76
CA PHE A 75 20.68 4.29 0.29
C PHE A 75 19.56 5.32 0.54
N VAL A 76 19.90 6.62 0.60
CA VAL A 76 18.95 7.71 0.85
C VAL A 76 17.87 7.77 -0.23
N LYS A 77 18.24 7.66 -1.51
CA LYS A 77 17.27 7.67 -2.62
C LYS A 77 16.33 6.47 -2.52
N LYS A 78 16.89 5.28 -2.26
CA LYS A 78 16.14 4.03 -2.12
C LYS A 78 15.14 4.10 -0.95
N TRP A 79 15.63 4.56 0.20
CA TRP A 79 14.83 4.80 1.40
C TRP A 79 13.69 5.80 1.15
N ALA A 80 13.98 6.94 0.54
CA ALA A 80 12.98 7.95 0.24
C ALA A 80 11.88 7.40 -0.70
N ILE A 81 12.26 6.67 -1.76
CA ILE A 81 11.30 6.04 -2.67
C ILE A 81 10.38 5.07 -1.91
N LEU A 82 10.95 4.17 -1.10
CA LEU A 82 10.14 3.22 -0.33
C LEU A 82 9.23 3.93 0.68
N PHE A 83 9.75 4.95 1.37
CA PHE A 83 8.98 5.77 2.31
C PHE A 83 7.76 6.38 1.63
N PHE A 84 7.93 7.06 0.49
CA PHE A 84 6.81 7.67 -0.21
C PHE A 84 5.82 6.63 -0.73
N ILE A 85 6.29 5.50 -1.27
CA ILE A 85 5.40 4.42 -1.72
C ILE A 85 4.57 3.89 -0.55
N ASP A 86 5.20 3.52 0.57
CA ASP A 86 4.49 2.95 1.72
C ASP A 86 3.54 3.97 2.36
N ALA A 87 4.00 5.21 2.56
CA ALA A 87 3.17 6.25 3.16
C ALA A 87 1.96 6.62 2.28
N MET A 88 2.13 6.69 0.96
CA MET A 88 1.02 6.96 0.03
C MET A 88 0.08 5.76 -0.11
N LEU A 89 0.61 4.55 -0.21
CA LEU A 89 -0.20 3.34 -0.38
C LEU A 89 -1.04 3.02 0.87
N THR A 90 -0.48 3.26 2.05
CA THR A 90 -1.16 3.15 3.35
C THR A 90 -1.93 4.41 3.73
N GLU A 91 -2.08 5.36 2.79
CA GLU A 91 -2.87 6.59 2.91
C GLU A 91 -2.46 7.48 4.08
N SER A 92 -1.23 7.30 4.54
CA SER A 92 -0.67 7.98 5.69
C SER A 92 0.06 9.26 5.31
N LEU A 93 0.36 9.52 4.03
CA LEU A 93 1.10 10.74 3.65
C LEU A 93 0.18 11.97 3.62
N PHE A 94 -0.91 11.94 2.85
CA PHE A 94 -1.82 13.08 2.76
C PHE A 94 -3.29 12.70 2.89
N ARG A 95 -3.79 11.73 2.12
CA ARG A 95 -5.22 11.40 2.01
C ARG A 95 -5.88 11.14 3.35
N GLY A 96 -5.36 10.21 4.15
CA GLY A 96 -5.95 9.85 5.44
C GLY A 96 -6.12 11.06 6.36
N PRO A 97 -5.03 11.73 6.79
CA PRO A 97 -5.15 12.89 7.67
C PRO A 97 -5.91 14.06 7.03
N PHE A 98 -5.84 14.23 5.71
CA PHE A 98 -6.64 15.24 5.00
C PHE A 98 -8.14 14.94 5.09
N MET A 99 -8.58 13.73 4.74
CA MET A 99 -10.00 13.36 4.75
C MET A 99 -10.56 13.29 6.17
N ASP A 100 -9.81 12.73 7.12
CA ASP A 100 -10.21 12.72 8.52
C ASP A 100 -10.36 14.16 9.03
N GLY A 101 -9.38 15.01 8.74
CA GLY A 101 -9.39 16.42 9.11
C GLY A 101 -10.45 17.24 8.40
N TYR A 102 -10.73 16.92 7.13
CA TYR A 102 -11.77 17.55 6.34
C TYR A 102 -13.14 17.26 6.97
N CYS A 103 -13.42 16.00 7.29
CA CYS A 103 -14.68 15.58 7.89
C CYS A 103 -14.92 16.06 9.33
N THR A 104 -13.84 16.41 10.03
CA THR A 104 -13.85 16.87 11.43
C THR A 104 -13.61 18.37 11.59
N ASN A 105 -13.47 19.11 10.49
CA ASN A 105 -13.05 20.52 10.47
C ASN A 105 -11.72 20.80 11.20
N SER A 106 -10.81 19.83 11.23
CA SER A 106 -9.53 19.90 11.94
C SER A 106 -8.35 19.40 11.10
N ILE A 107 -8.26 19.81 9.83
CA ILE A 107 -7.19 19.43 8.89
C ILE A 107 -5.80 19.64 9.50
N GLY A 108 -5.54 20.83 10.08
CA GLY A 108 -4.25 21.13 10.68
C GLY A 108 -3.88 20.17 11.82
N PHE A 109 -4.83 19.85 12.69
CA PHE A 109 -4.63 18.90 13.78
C PHE A 109 -4.33 17.50 13.26
N MET A 110 -5.11 17.01 12.28
CA MET A 110 -4.93 15.65 11.74
C MET A 110 -3.62 15.49 10.96
N LEU A 111 -3.17 16.52 10.24
CA LEU A 111 -1.86 16.51 9.59
C LEU A 111 -0.72 16.43 10.61
N ILE A 112 -0.77 17.23 11.69
CA ILE A 112 0.28 17.25 12.71
C ILE A 112 0.24 15.98 13.57
N SER A 113 -0.93 15.48 13.93
CA SER A 113 -1.10 14.26 14.73
C SER A 113 -0.63 13.00 13.99
N ASN A 114 -0.57 13.04 12.66
CA ASN A 114 -0.10 11.95 11.82
C ASN A 114 1.43 11.94 11.59
N ILE A 115 2.17 13.00 11.95
CA ILE A 115 3.63 13.04 11.81
C ILE A 115 4.36 11.87 12.51
N PRO A 116 4.00 11.46 13.76
CA PRO A 116 4.61 10.28 14.39
C PRO A 116 4.46 9.02 13.54
N LYS A 117 3.29 8.82 12.91
CA LYS A 117 3.04 7.69 12.02
C LYS A 117 4.00 7.73 10.82
N LEU A 118 4.22 8.91 10.23
CA LEU A 118 5.15 9.09 9.12
C LEU A 118 6.61 8.84 9.52
N ILE A 119 7.05 9.35 10.68
CA ILE A 119 8.39 9.06 11.21
C ILE A 119 8.56 7.56 11.39
N ALA A 120 7.55 6.90 11.95
CA ALA A 120 7.57 5.47 12.15
C ALA A 120 7.69 4.72 10.80
N ILE A 121 6.86 5.07 9.79
CA ILE A 121 6.95 4.51 8.44
C ILE A 121 8.35 4.72 7.85
N ALA A 122 8.92 5.91 8.01
CA ALA A 122 10.26 6.24 7.52
C ALA A 122 11.34 5.34 8.17
N ILE A 123 11.30 5.13 9.48
CA ILE A 123 12.23 4.22 10.17
C ILE A 123 12.07 2.79 9.68
N SER A 124 10.82 2.31 9.59
CA SER A 124 10.50 0.97 9.09
C SER A 124 11.05 0.75 7.67
N CYS A 125 10.81 1.69 6.76
CA CYS A 125 11.33 1.65 5.40
C CYS A 125 12.86 1.66 5.38
N GLY A 126 13.51 2.43 6.27
CA GLY A 126 14.97 2.44 6.39
C GLY A 126 15.53 1.08 6.78
N LEU A 127 14.89 0.41 7.75
CA LEU A 127 15.23 -0.95 8.15
C LEU A 127 14.99 -1.95 7.02
N VAL A 128 13.88 -1.84 6.27
CA VAL A 128 13.59 -2.70 5.12
C VAL A 128 14.65 -2.55 4.03
N VAL A 129 14.98 -1.33 3.60
CA VAL A 129 16.01 -1.09 2.58
C VAL A 129 17.37 -1.64 3.03
N PHE A 130 17.70 -1.48 4.32
CA PHE A 130 18.95 -1.99 4.88
C PHE A 130 18.97 -3.53 4.93
N THR A 131 17.87 -4.17 5.29
CA THR A 131 17.85 -5.63 5.54
C THR A 131 17.61 -6.46 4.27
N ALA A 132 16.76 -6.00 3.36
CA ALA A 132 16.30 -6.78 2.21
C ALA A 132 17.44 -7.33 1.33
N SER A 133 18.48 -6.52 1.09
CA SER A 133 19.63 -6.91 0.24
C SER A 133 20.61 -7.86 0.92
N ARG A 134 20.52 -8.00 2.25
CA ARG A 134 21.43 -8.86 3.05
C ARG A 134 20.85 -10.24 3.34
N LEU A 135 19.56 -10.45 3.08
CA LEU A 135 18.85 -11.67 3.44
C LEU A 135 18.39 -12.40 2.18
N ASN A 136 19.07 -13.50 1.83
CA ASN A 136 18.72 -14.28 0.65
C ASN A 136 17.63 -15.33 0.90
N LYS A 137 17.45 -15.78 2.15
CA LYS A 137 16.48 -16.83 2.49
C LYS A 137 15.17 -16.23 3.02
N VAL A 138 14.04 -16.74 2.54
CA VAL A 138 12.69 -16.32 2.97
C VAL A 138 12.50 -16.45 4.48
N PHE A 139 13.02 -17.52 5.09
CA PHE A 139 12.97 -17.71 6.54
C PHE A 139 13.62 -16.55 7.31
N PHE A 140 14.80 -16.08 6.89
CA PHE A 140 15.45 -14.94 7.54
C PHE A 140 14.71 -13.62 7.32
N LYS A 141 14.04 -13.45 6.17
CA LYS A 141 13.16 -12.29 5.94
C LYS A 141 11.96 -12.31 6.89
N PHE A 142 11.40 -13.48 7.15
CA PHE A 142 10.33 -13.63 8.13
C PHE A 142 10.80 -13.27 9.54
N LEU A 143 11.96 -13.77 9.97
CA LEU A 143 12.56 -13.38 11.26
C LEU A 143 12.87 -11.88 11.33
N ALA A 144 13.39 -11.28 10.25
CA ALA A 144 13.62 -9.84 10.18
C ALA A 144 12.31 -9.05 10.26
N ALA A 145 11.24 -9.52 9.61
CA ALA A 145 9.92 -8.90 9.70
C ALA A 145 9.37 -8.93 11.13
N ILE A 146 9.55 -10.05 11.85
CA ILE A 146 9.21 -10.15 13.28
C ILE A 146 10.01 -9.15 14.10
N ALA A 147 11.33 -9.10 13.91
CA ALA A 147 12.20 -8.20 14.66
C ALA A 147 11.84 -6.72 14.41
N ILE A 148 11.68 -6.32 13.14
CA ILE A 148 11.30 -4.95 12.76
C ILE A 148 9.91 -4.61 13.33
N ALA A 149 8.93 -5.50 13.19
CA ALA A 149 7.60 -5.30 13.76
C ALA A 149 7.64 -5.13 15.28
N ALA A 150 8.49 -5.91 15.98
CA ALA A 150 8.60 -5.86 17.44
C ALA A 150 9.24 -4.55 17.90
N VAL A 151 10.37 -4.17 17.30
CA VAL A 151 11.03 -2.89 17.57
C VAL A 151 10.07 -1.72 17.31
N PHE A 152 9.33 -1.79 16.20
CA PHE A 152 8.36 -0.77 15.85
C PHE A 152 7.23 -0.65 16.88
N MET A 153 6.60 -1.76 17.21
CA MET A 153 5.40 -1.77 18.04
C MET A 153 5.69 -1.53 19.51
N PHE A 154 6.80 -2.06 20.03
CA PHE A 154 7.10 -2.06 21.46
C PHE A 154 8.16 -1.04 21.88
N ALA A 155 8.96 -0.49 20.95
CA ALA A 155 9.95 0.54 21.27
C ALA A 155 9.67 1.87 20.56
N ILE A 156 9.58 1.88 19.23
CA ILE A 156 9.47 3.12 18.46
C ILE A 156 8.12 3.81 18.71
N ASN A 157 7.00 3.10 18.56
CA ASN A 157 5.68 3.71 18.71
C ASN A 157 5.43 4.30 20.11
N PRO A 158 5.71 3.60 21.22
CA PRO A 158 5.59 4.18 22.56
C PRO A 158 6.49 5.41 22.74
N LEU A 159 7.73 5.35 22.24
CA LEU A 159 8.68 6.47 22.35
C LEU A 159 8.20 7.69 21.56
N LEU A 160 7.76 7.50 20.32
CA LEU A 160 7.21 8.58 19.49
C LEU A 160 5.94 9.15 20.12
N GLY A 161 5.05 8.32 20.64
CA GLY A 161 3.84 8.77 21.34
C GLY A 161 4.16 9.62 22.57
N ALA A 162 5.11 9.18 23.40
CA ALA A 162 5.56 9.93 24.57
C ALA A 162 6.24 11.25 24.18
N ALA A 163 7.10 11.24 23.16
CA ALA A 163 7.80 12.42 22.67
C ALA A 163 6.86 13.45 22.01
N TRP A 164 5.81 12.98 21.33
CA TRP A 164 4.85 13.84 20.62
C TRP A 164 3.74 14.39 21.52
N LYS A 165 3.46 13.73 22.65
CA LYS A 165 2.41 14.12 23.59
C LYS A 165 2.43 15.60 23.99
N PRO A 166 3.57 16.21 24.37
CA PRO A 166 3.60 17.63 24.74
C PRO A 166 3.17 18.57 23.61
N LEU A 167 3.43 18.20 22.35
CA LEU A 167 2.98 18.97 21.20
C LEU A 167 1.49 18.80 20.99
N MET A 168 0.95 17.58 21.14
CA MET A 168 -0.49 17.31 21.03
C MET A 168 -1.28 18.07 22.08
N ASP A 169 -0.79 18.13 23.31
CA ASP A 169 -1.43 18.89 24.38
C ASP A 169 -1.47 20.40 24.06
N LYS A 170 -0.43 20.94 23.40
CA LYS A 170 -0.39 22.35 22.97
C LYS A 170 -1.33 22.68 21.82
N ILE A 171 -1.59 21.74 20.91
CA ILE A 171 -2.46 21.94 19.77
C ILE A 171 -3.87 21.40 19.98
N ALA A 172 -4.22 20.95 21.19
CA ALA A 172 -5.51 20.36 21.51
C ALA A 172 -6.70 21.29 21.20
N TYR A 173 -6.49 22.61 21.17
CA TYR A 173 -7.50 23.59 20.75
C TYR A 173 -7.88 23.49 19.26
N LEU A 174 -7.06 22.82 18.44
CA LEU A 174 -7.34 22.51 17.03
C LEU A 174 -8.04 21.15 16.85
N ALA A 175 -8.25 20.39 17.93
CA ALA A 175 -8.85 19.05 17.85
C ALA A 175 -10.28 19.10 17.28
N PRO A 176 -10.76 18.00 16.67
CA PRO A 176 -12.13 17.87 16.19
C PRO A 176 -13.16 18.37 17.21
N THR A 177 -14.05 19.27 16.79
CA THR A 177 -15.19 19.74 17.61
C THR A 177 -16.54 19.27 17.09
N SER A 178 -16.58 18.83 15.83
CA SER A 178 -17.79 18.33 15.18
C SER A 178 -17.41 17.44 14.00
N GLU A 179 -18.30 16.51 13.67
CA GLU A 179 -18.25 15.74 12.42
C GLU A 179 -19.42 16.17 11.54
N TRP A 180 -19.12 16.63 10.33
CA TRP A 180 -20.14 17.07 9.37
C TRP A 180 -20.35 16.09 8.22
N CYS A 181 -19.35 15.23 7.94
CA CYS A 181 -19.48 14.13 6.98
C CYS A 181 -20.48 13.11 7.53
N LYS A 182 -21.72 13.15 7.04
CA LYS A 182 -22.78 12.19 7.40
C LYS A 182 -23.16 11.34 6.21
N LEU A 183 -23.52 10.10 6.47
CA LEU A 183 -24.05 9.20 5.45
C LEU A 183 -25.52 9.53 5.12
N PRO A 184 -25.93 9.45 3.85
CA PRO A 184 -25.09 9.20 2.68
C PRO A 184 -24.23 10.43 2.32
N TYR A 185 -22.95 10.21 1.99
CA TYR A 185 -22.06 11.27 1.56
C TYR A 185 -22.52 11.93 0.25
N GLY A 186 -22.66 13.26 0.28
CA GLY A 186 -22.92 14.07 -0.90
C GLY A 186 -21.65 14.35 -1.72
N PRO A 187 -21.79 15.09 -2.85
CA PRO A 187 -20.67 15.47 -3.71
C PRO A 187 -19.54 16.19 -2.97
N ASP A 188 -19.88 16.97 -1.94
CA ASP A 188 -18.92 17.73 -1.12
C ASP A 188 -17.92 16.83 -0.39
N VAL A 189 -18.27 15.58 -0.09
CA VAL A 189 -17.36 14.61 0.55
C VAL A 189 -16.77 13.67 -0.49
N LEU A 190 -17.59 13.21 -1.45
CA LEU A 190 -17.15 12.26 -2.46
C LEU A 190 -16.08 12.85 -3.38
N ILE A 191 -16.24 14.08 -3.87
CA ILE A 191 -15.27 14.68 -4.81
C ILE A 191 -13.87 14.80 -4.17
N PRO A 192 -13.70 15.37 -2.95
CA PRO A 192 -12.41 15.36 -2.26
C PRO A 192 -11.87 13.95 -1.98
N ALA A 193 -12.74 12.99 -1.66
CA ALA A 193 -12.34 11.61 -1.46
C ALA A 193 -11.73 11.00 -2.73
N TYR A 194 -12.38 11.15 -3.90
CA TYR A 194 -11.85 10.66 -5.18
C TYR A 194 -10.57 11.39 -5.62
N ILE A 195 -10.49 12.71 -5.40
CA ILE A 195 -9.30 13.49 -5.75
C ILE A 195 -8.11 13.04 -4.88
N SER A 196 -8.30 12.95 -3.57
CA SER A 196 -7.23 12.51 -2.66
C SER A 196 -6.85 11.02 -2.87
N PHE A 197 -7.76 10.19 -3.38
CA PHE A 197 -7.49 8.78 -3.76
C PHE A 197 -6.46 8.61 -4.88
N ILE A 198 -6.15 9.68 -5.62
CA ILE A 198 -5.06 9.62 -6.62
C ILE A 198 -3.73 9.24 -5.95
N GLU A 199 -3.52 9.60 -4.69
CA GLU A 199 -2.30 9.29 -3.93
C GLU A 199 -2.00 7.77 -3.86
N PRO A 200 -2.86 6.90 -3.30
CA PRO A 200 -2.61 5.46 -3.29
C PRO A 200 -2.58 4.85 -4.70
N VAL A 201 -3.29 5.44 -5.69
CA VAL A 201 -3.22 5.01 -7.10
C VAL A 201 -1.83 5.21 -7.67
N LEU A 202 -1.24 6.40 -7.47
CA LEU A 202 0.13 6.68 -7.92
C LEU A 202 1.14 5.78 -7.23
N ALA A 203 1.01 5.55 -5.93
CA ALA A 203 1.88 4.63 -5.19
C ALA A 203 1.82 3.21 -5.76
N CYS A 204 0.62 2.67 -5.94
CA CYS A 204 0.41 1.34 -6.49
C CYS A 204 0.91 1.23 -7.94
N LEU A 205 0.73 2.27 -8.75
CA LEU A 205 1.27 2.33 -10.11
C LEU A 205 2.80 2.33 -10.15
N VAL A 206 3.46 3.07 -9.25
CA VAL A 206 4.91 3.02 -9.09
C VAL A 206 5.35 1.61 -8.68
N MET A 207 4.64 0.95 -7.76
CA MET A 207 4.91 -0.45 -7.44
C MET A 207 4.78 -1.35 -8.67
N ALA A 208 3.74 -1.19 -9.49
CA ALA A 208 3.55 -1.97 -10.71
C ALA A 208 4.72 -1.77 -11.69
N ILE A 209 5.15 -0.53 -11.92
CA ILE A 209 6.31 -0.20 -12.76
C ILE A 209 7.58 -0.93 -12.26
N LEU A 210 7.77 -1.02 -10.95
CA LEU A 210 8.96 -1.62 -10.36
C LEU A 210 8.95 -3.15 -10.41
N ILE A 211 7.83 -3.80 -10.09
CA ILE A 211 7.83 -5.24 -9.83
C ILE A 211 6.96 -6.09 -10.76
N LEU A 212 5.95 -5.51 -11.44
CA LEU A 212 4.90 -6.31 -12.09
C LEU A 212 5.45 -7.32 -13.14
N ASN A 213 6.38 -6.87 -13.99
CA ASN A 213 7.00 -7.72 -15.02
C ASN A 213 7.94 -8.81 -14.46
N GLN A 214 8.22 -8.80 -13.15
CA GLN A 214 9.11 -9.77 -12.50
C GLN A 214 8.35 -10.90 -11.80
N LEU A 215 7.02 -10.76 -11.60
CA LEU A 215 6.25 -11.67 -10.73
C LEU A 215 5.95 -13.03 -11.38
N SER A 216 5.39 -13.02 -12.60
CA SER A 216 5.05 -14.26 -13.31
C SER A 216 4.92 -14.04 -14.81
N LYS A 217 5.18 -15.09 -15.59
CA LYS A 217 4.87 -15.12 -17.03
C LYS A 217 3.38 -15.29 -17.30
N LYS A 218 2.63 -15.94 -16.39
CA LYS A 218 1.19 -16.16 -16.53
C LYS A 218 0.44 -14.91 -16.06
N GLN A 219 -0.40 -14.36 -16.93
CA GLN A 219 -1.05 -13.06 -16.71
C GLN A 219 -1.91 -13.01 -15.44
N TRP A 220 -2.79 -14.00 -15.22
CA TRP A 220 -3.65 -14.03 -14.03
C TRP A 220 -2.83 -14.16 -12.74
N LEU A 221 -1.79 -15.00 -12.74
CA LEU A 221 -0.94 -15.22 -11.57
C LEU A 221 -0.10 -13.97 -11.24
N LYS A 222 0.33 -13.23 -12.27
CA LYS A 222 1.03 -11.94 -12.12
C LYS A 222 0.17 -10.94 -11.35
N TYR A 223 -1.09 -10.74 -11.74
CA TYR A 223 -2.00 -9.84 -11.03
C TYR A 223 -2.37 -10.35 -9.64
N LEU A 224 -2.57 -11.66 -9.47
CA LEU A 224 -2.83 -12.25 -8.15
C LEU A 224 -1.67 -11.99 -7.18
N LEU A 225 -0.43 -12.27 -7.59
CA LEU A 225 0.76 -12.02 -6.78
C LEU A 225 0.92 -10.52 -6.47
N PHE A 226 0.62 -9.66 -7.44
CA PHE A 226 0.68 -8.22 -7.23
C PHE A 226 -0.35 -7.74 -6.21
N ALA A 227 -1.61 -8.21 -6.33
CA ALA A 227 -2.66 -7.92 -5.37
C ALA A 227 -2.32 -8.42 -3.96
N LEU A 228 -1.73 -9.61 -3.82
CA LEU A 228 -1.27 -10.13 -2.53
C LEU A 228 -0.17 -9.26 -1.90
N ILE A 229 0.76 -8.73 -2.70
CA ILE A 229 1.78 -7.79 -2.22
C ILE A 229 1.11 -6.49 -1.76
N VAL A 230 0.20 -5.92 -2.54
CA VAL A 230 -0.51 -4.68 -2.14
C VAL A 230 -1.33 -4.90 -0.87
N LEU A 231 -2.08 -6.00 -0.77
CA LEU A 231 -2.87 -6.35 0.42
C LEU A 231 -2.02 -6.53 1.67
N THR A 232 -0.86 -7.17 1.56
CA THR A 232 0.05 -7.33 2.70
C THR A 232 0.59 -5.99 3.16
N VAL A 233 1.11 -5.16 2.25
CA VAL A 233 1.64 -3.83 2.58
C VAL A 233 0.56 -2.95 3.22
N LYS A 234 -0.65 -2.92 2.65
CA LYS A 234 -1.81 -2.16 3.18
C LYS A 234 -2.46 -2.73 4.45
N TYR A 235 -1.88 -3.76 5.08
CA TYR A 235 -2.43 -4.42 6.27
C TYR A 235 -3.78 -5.13 6.05
N GLN A 236 -4.24 -5.31 4.81
CA GLN A 236 -5.61 -5.76 4.52
C GLN A 236 -5.72 -7.25 4.22
N LEU A 237 -4.61 -7.99 4.13
CA LEU A 237 -4.67 -9.43 3.87
C LEU A 237 -5.41 -10.20 5.00
N PHE A 238 -5.12 -9.86 6.27
CA PHE A 238 -5.66 -10.58 7.43
C PHE A 238 -6.62 -9.76 8.29
N THR A 239 -6.65 -8.44 8.14
CA THR A 239 -7.53 -7.57 8.92
C THR A 239 -9.01 -7.96 8.81
N PRO A 240 -9.56 -8.28 7.62
CA PRO A 240 -10.94 -8.74 7.53
C PRO A 240 -11.22 -10.03 8.32
N VAL A 241 -10.28 -10.97 8.32
CA VAL A 241 -10.41 -12.23 9.07
C VAL A 241 -10.39 -11.96 10.57
N PHE A 242 -9.39 -11.21 11.06
CA PHE A 242 -9.27 -10.93 12.48
C PHE A 242 -10.41 -10.07 13.01
N TYR A 243 -10.83 -9.03 12.27
CA TYR A 243 -11.99 -8.24 12.65
C TYR A 243 -13.26 -9.08 12.72
N THR A 244 -13.50 -9.93 11.72
CA THR A 244 -14.68 -10.80 11.68
C THR A 244 -14.77 -11.74 12.89
N LEU A 245 -13.64 -12.29 13.31
CA LEU A 245 -13.57 -13.24 14.42
C LEU A 245 -13.63 -12.58 15.80
N LEU A 246 -13.18 -11.33 15.92
CA LEU A 246 -13.08 -10.63 17.21
C LEU A 246 -14.28 -9.72 17.48
N HIS A 247 -14.94 -9.22 16.44
CA HIS A 247 -16.09 -8.33 16.58
C HIS A 247 -17.37 -9.09 16.91
N LYS A 248 -18.20 -8.52 17.80
CA LYS A 248 -19.42 -9.19 18.33
C LYS A 248 -20.60 -9.19 17.34
N GLY A 249 -20.47 -8.56 16.18
CA GLY A 249 -21.49 -8.51 15.14
C GLY A 249 -21.66 -9.81 14.35
N THR A 250 -22.55 -9.82 13.36
CA THR A 250 -22.72 -11.00 12.49
C THR A 250 -21.50 -11.20 11.60
N PHE A 251 -21.14 -12.46 11.34
CA PHE A 251 -19.99 -12.81 10.48
C PHE A 251 -20.03 -12.08 9.14
N LYS A 252 -21.19 -12.09 8.46
CA LYS A 252 -21.36 -11.45 7.14
C LYS A 252 -21.13 -9.94 7.19
N ALA A 253 -21.72 -9.26 8.19
CA ALA A 253 -21.57 -7.82 8.32
C ALA A 253 -20.13 -7.43 8.67
N ASN A 254 -19.50 -8.13 9.61
CA ASN A 254 -18.12 -7.84 9.99
C ASN A 254 -17.15 -8.13 8.84
N PHE A 255 -17.34 -9.24 8.11
CA PHE A 255 -16.51 -9.60 6.96
C PHE A 255 -16.67 -8.61 5.82
N ALA A 256 -17.89 -8.13 5.54
CA ALA A 256 -18.11 -7.08 4.55
C ALA A 256 -17.48 -5.75 4.98
N SER A 257 -17.58 -5.40 6.27
CA SER A 257 -17.10 -4.14 6.85
C SER A 257 -15.60 -3.92 6.64
N GLU A 258 -14.77 -4.92 6.88
CA GLU A 258 -13.34 -4.84 6.56
C GLU A 258 -13.01 -5.32 5.15
N GLY A 259 -13.81 -6.28 4.64
CA GLY A 259 -13.65 -6.84 3.31
C GLY A 259 -13.78 -5.80 2.20
N GLN A 260 -14.53 -4.71 2.41
CA GLN A 260 -14.61 -3.60 1.46
C GLN A 260 -13.25 -2.96 1.18
N PHE A 261 -12.40 -2.80 2.20
CA PHE A 261 -11.07 -2.21 2.05
C PHE A 261 -10.09 -3.17 1.38
N ALA A 262 -10.19 -4.47 1.69
CA ALA A 262 -9.42 -5.49 0.98
C ALA A 262 -9.83 -5.58 -0.49
N LEU A 263 -11.13 -5.53 -0.79
CA LEU A 263 -11.64 -5.54 -2.15
C LEU A 263 -11.26 -4.28 -2.93
N GLU A 264 -11.34 -3.10 -2.31
CA GLU A 264 -10.82 -1.84 -2.85
C GLU A 264 -9.36 -2.02 -3.29
N SER A 265 -8.50 -2.55 -2.42
CA SER A 265 -7.08 -2.73 -2.74
C SER A 265 -6.79 -3.81 -3.77
N ILE A 266 -7.62 -4.86 -3.86
CA ILE A 266 -7.54 -5.84 -4.94
C ILE A 266 -7.84 -5.14 -6.27
N VAL A 267 -8.93 -4.36 -6.33
CA VAL A 267 -9.31 -3.61 -7.53
C VAL A 267 -8.24 -2.58 -7.88
N LEU A 268 -7.69 -1.87 -6.89
CA LEU A 268 -6.56 -0.96 -7.06
C LEU A 268 -5.36 -1.64 -7.72
N ALA A 269 -4.93 -2.79 -7.19
CA ALA A 269 -3.78 -3.52 -7.69
C ALA A 269 -4.01 -4.03 -9.13
N ILE A 270 -5.19 -4.58 -9.42
CA ILE A 270 -5.52 -5.08 -10.75
C ILE A 270 -5.60 -3.92 -11.75
N ALA A 271 -6.33 -2.86 -11.43
CA ALA A 271 -6.54 -1.72 -12.32
C ALA A 271 -5.24 -0.97 -12.62
N THR A 272 -4.39 -0.75 -11.62
CA THR A 272 -3.08 -0.10 -11.82
C THR A 272 -2.09 -1.01 -12.55
N GLY A 273 -2.09 -2.31 -12.27
CA GLY A 273 -1.31 -3.29 -13.01
C GLY A 273 -1.69 -3.33 -14.49
N PHE A 274 -3.00 -3.32 -14.79
CA PHE A 274 -3.52 -3.24 -16.16
C PHE A 274 -3.15 -1.90 -16.82
N THR A 275 -3.32 -0.78 -16.10
CA THR A 275 -2.96 0.56 -16.56
C THR A 275 -1.50 0.63 -16.99
N PHE A 276 -0.59 0.03 -16.21
CA PHE A 276 0.81 -0.07 -16.56
C PHE A 276 1.02 -0.84 -17.88
N GLU A 277 0.46 -2.04 -18.03
CA GLU A 277 0.69 -2.81 -19.25
C GLU A 277 0.01 -2.21 -20.49
N TRP A 278 -1.15 -1.57 -20.33
CA TRP A 278 -1.88 -0.92 -21.42
C TRP A 278 -1.18 0.36 -21.92
N SER A 279 -0.53 1.09 -21.02
CA SER A 279 0.06 2.40 -21.31
C SER A 279 1.54 2.34 -21.69
N PHE A 280 2.26 1.33 -21.20
CA PHE A 280 3.70 1.18 -21.45
C PHE A 280 3.94 0.18 -22.58
N LYS A 281 4.20 0.68 -23.80
CA LYS A 281 4.64 -0.18 -24.90
C LYS A 281 6.05 -0.70 -24.59
N GLN A 282 6.18 -2.01 -24.47
CA GLN A 282 7.49 -2.66 -24.47
C GLN A 282 8.04 -2.65 -25.89
N THR A 283 8.76 -1.61 -26.27
CA THR A 283 9.60 -1.59 -27.47
C THR A 283 10.78 -2.53 -27.25
N GLY A 284 10.64 -3.82 -27.60
CA GLY A 284 11.80 -4.72 -27.68
C GLY A 284 11.65 -6.16 -27.20
N SER A 285 10.52 -6.83 -27.43
CA SER A 285 10.50 -8.29 -27.50
C SER A 285 9.85 -8.74 -28.81
N ARG A 286 10.56 -8.46 -29.91
CA ARG A 286 10.44 -9.32 -31.09
C ARG A 286 10.86 -10.72 -30.60
N PRO A 287 10.03 -11.77 -30.76
CA PRO A 287 10.55 -13.12 -30.66
C PRO A 287 11.50 -13.28 -31.84
N ASP A 288 12.81 -13.24 -31.60
CA ASP A 288 13.78 -13.77 -32.55
C ASP A 288 13.65 -15.30 -32.55
N THR A 289 12.51 -15.78 -33.02
CA THR A 289 12.36 -17.07 -33.68
C THR A 289 12.77 -16.88 -35.13
N LEU A 290 14.05 -17.10 -35.40
CA LEU A 290 14.63 -17.58 -36.66
C LEU A 290 16.05 -18.04 -36.27
N ALA A 291 16.21 -19.27 -35.78
CA ALA A 291 16.52 -20.43 -36.61
C ALA A 291 17.78 -20.21 -37.47
N THR A 292 18.95 -20.53 -36.91
CA THR A 292 20.03 -21.26 -37.62
C THR A 292 20.91 -21.90 -36.55
N GLY A 293 20.96 -23.23 -36.55
CA GLY A 293 21.71 -24.01 -35.59
C GLY A 293 23.22 -23.81 -35.73
N ILE A 294 23.88 -23.72 -34.58
CA ILE A 294 25.28 -24.13 -34.44
C ILE A 294 25.34 -24.99 -33.17
N PRO A 295 25.66 -26.30 -33.29
CA PRO A 295 25.91 -27.12 -32.12
C PRO A 295 27.23 -26.67 -31.49
N VAL A 296 27.15 -26.01 -30.33
CA VAL A 296 28.33 -25.78 -29.50
C VAL A 296 28.67 -27.11 -28.82
N THR A 297 29.62 -27.83 -29.41
CA THR A 297 30.33 -28.94 -28.79
C THR A 297 30.94 -28.48 -27.46
N ARG A 298 30.37 -28.93 -26.34
CA ARG A 298 31.06 -28.87 -25.04
C ARG A 298 32.14 -29.94 -25.02
N ARG A 299 33.41 -29.51 -25.04
CA ARG A 299 34.52 -30.30 -24.53
C ARG A 299 34.52 -30.23 -23.00
N CYS A 300 34.80 -31.38 -22.39
CA CYS A 300 35.18 -31.55 -20.98
C CYS A 300 36.38 -30.67 -20.62
N VAL A 301 36.38 -30.08 -19.41
CA VAL A 301 37.25 -30.41 -18.26
C VAL A 301 36.53 -29.94 -17.00
#